data_AF-Q2JQC8-F1
#
_entry.id   AF-Q2JQC8-F1
#
_cell.length_a   1.000
_cell.length_b   1.000
_cell.length_c   1.000
_cell.angle_alpha   90.00
_cell.angle_beta   90.00
_cell.angle_gamma   90.00
#
_symmetry.space_group_name_H-M   'P 1'
#
loop_
_entity.id
_entity.type
_entity.pdbx_description
1 polymer ?
#
loop_
_entity_poly.entity_id
_entity_poly.type
_entity_poly.pdbx_seq_one_letter_code
_entity_poly.pdbx_strand_id
1 'polypeptide(L)' 'MPLIKLQTPLKPEPAAVEALLKSLSAALAKQVGKLEAYVMTAFEGGIPMTFAGSGDPCCYVEIKIDTPTA' A
#
# COMPACT_ATOMS: atom_id res chain seq x y z
N MET A 1 -8.58 11.59 4.41
CA MET A 1 -8.13 10.32 5.02
C MET A 1 -6.96 9.76 4.21
N PRO A 2 -5.78 9.54 4.80
CA PRO A 2 -4.64 8.94 4.09
C PRO A 2 -4.95 7.51 3.61
N LEU A 3 -4.59 7.20 2.38
CA LEU A 3 -4.69 5.86 1.80
C LEU A 3 -3.34 5.44 1.23
N ILE A 4 -2.91 4.22 1.53
CA ILE A 4 -1.82 3.53 0.83
C ILE A 4 -2.37 2.27 0.14
N LYS A 5 -2.20 2.20 -1.18
CA LYS A 5 -2.64 1.08 -2.01
C LYS A 5 -1.43 0.43 -2.65
N LEU A 6 -1.31 -0.90 -2.55
CA LEU A 6 -0.26 -1.70 -3.18
C LEU A 6 -0.87 -2.65 -4.21
N GLN A 7 -0.31 -2.65 -5.41
CA GLN A 7 -0.67 -3.56 -6.50
C GLN A 7 0.57 -4.37 -6.94
N THR A 8 0.39 -5.67 -7.17
CA THR A 8 1.49 -6.55 -7.58
C THR A 8 0.95 -7.76 -8.39
N PRO A 9 1.73 -8.33 -9.33
CA PRO A 9 1.39 -9.60 -9.97
C PRO A 9 1.47 -10.80 -9.03
N LEU A 10 2.12 -10.66 -7.87
CA LEU A 10 2.26 -11.74 -6.89
C LEU A 10 0.94 -12.02 -6.15
N LYS A 11 0.78 -13.26 -5.69
CA LYS A 11 -0.32 -13.69 -4.81
C LYS A 11 0.26 -14.31 -3.53
N PRO A 12 0.71 -13.50 -2.56
CA PRO A 12 1.24 -14.00 -1.29
C PRO A 12 0.14 -14.66 -0.45
N GLU A 13 0.57 -15.41 0.57
CA GLU A 13 -0.32 -15.97 1.59
C GLU A 13 -1.10 -14.87 2.33
N PRO A 14 -2.39 -15.08 2.67
CA PRO A 14 -3.23 -14.07 3.31
C PRO A 14 -2.63 -13.49 4.59
N ALA A 15 -1.98 -14.31 5.41
CA ALA A 15 -1.34 -13.87 6.66
C ALA A 15 -0.18 -12.88 6.41
N ALA A 16 0.58 -13.08 5.34
CA ALA A 16 1.66 -12.17 4.95
C ALA A 16 1.10 -10.82 4.46
N VAL A 17 -0.01 -10.85 3.72
CA VAL A 17 -0.72 -9.64 3.27
C VAL A 17 -1.25 -8.85 4.47
N GLU A 18 -1.87 -9.52 5.44
CA GLU A 18 -2.41 -8.86 6.63
C GLU A 18 -1.31 -8.19 7.47
N ALA A 19 -0.18 -8.89 7.68
CA ALA A 19 0.97 -8.33 8.40
C ALA A 19 1.58 -7.12 7.67
N LEU A 20 1.64 -7.17 6.33
CA LEU A 20 2.10 -6.06 5.49
C LEU A 20 1.16 -4.85 5.62
N LEU A 21 -0.15 -5.04 5.49
CA LEU A 21 -1.14 -3.96 5.59
C LEU A 21 -1.08 -3.25 6.95
N LYS A 22 -0.97 -4.00 8.05
CA LYS A 22 -0.77 -3.43 9.40
C LYS A 22 0.52 -2.60 9.49
N SER A 23 1.61 -3.10 8.92
CA SER A 23 2.90 -2.39 8.91
C SER A 23 2.84 -1.09 8.09
N LEU A 24 2.18 -1.12 6.92
CA LEU A 24 1.97 0.05 6.07
C LEU A 24 1.09 1.10 6.73
N SER A 25 0.07 0.67 7.47
CA SER A 25 -0.84 1.55 8.23
C SER A 25 -0.06 2.40 9.25
N ALA A 26 0.68 1.72 10.15
CA ALA A 26 1.50 2.38 11.16
C ALA A 26 2.60 3.27 10.54
N ALA A 27 3.23 2.81 9.45
CA ALA A 27 4.25 3.58 8.76
C ALA A 27 3.67 4.86 8.13
N LEU A 28 2.53 4.77 7.43
CA LEU A 28 1.92 5.94 6.81
C LEU A 28 1.44 6.94 7.87
N ALA A 29 0.79 6.48 8.94
CA ALA A 29 0.34 7.31 10.05
C ALA A 29 1.50 8.16 10.62
N LYS A 30 2.65 7.51 10.86
CA LYS A 30 3.87 8.18 11.34
C LYS A 30 4.42 9.21 10.35
N GLN A 31 4.42 8.90 9.06
CA GLN A 31 4.95 9.79 8.01
C GLN A 31 4.06 11.02 7.78
N VAL A 32 2.73 10.85 7.83
CA VAL A 32 1.77 11.94 7.57
C VAL A 32 1.36 12.70 8.84
N GLY A 33 1.79 12.26 10.02
CA GLY A 33 1.47 12.90 11.31
C GLY A 33 -0.02 12.82 11.69
N LYS A 34 -0.77 11.86 11.15
CA LYS A 34 -2.20 11.64 11.46
C LYS A 34 -2.36 10.38 12.30
N LEU A 35 -3.46 10.31 13.06
CA LEU A 35 -3.79 9.09 13.80
C LEU A 35 -3.99 7.91 12.84
N GLU A 36 -3.48 6.75 13.23
CA GLU A 36 -3.60 5.52 12.44
C GLU A 36 -5.05 5.12 12.20
N ALA A 37 -5.97 5.48 13.10
CA ALA A 37 -7.41 5.28 12.93
C ALA A 37 -8.01 5.92 11.66
N TYR A 38 -7.32 6.89 11.04
CA TYR A 38 -7.74 7.53 9.80
C TYR A 38 -6.98 7.04 8.56
N VAL A 39 -6.10 6.05 8.71
CA VAL A 39 -5.31 5.47 7.63
C VAL A 39 -6.06 4.29 7.03
N MET A 40 -6.15 4.27 5.71
CA MET A 40 -6.63 3.13 4.95
C MET A 40 -5.46 2.44 4.25
N THR A 41 -5.49 1.11 4.21
CA THR A 41 -4.52 0.29 3.48
C THR A 41 -5.26 -0.69 2.56
N ALA A 42 -4.72 -0.90 1.36
CA ALA A 42 -5.31 -1.82 0.38
C ALA A 42 -4.21 -2.61 -0.34
N PHE A 43 -4.47 -3.89 -0.60
CA PHE A 43 -3.58 -4.78 -1.34
C PHE A 43 -4.36 -5.46 -2.48
N GLU A 44 -3.83 -5.39 -3.69
CA GLU A 44 -4.36 -6.09 -4.85
C GLU A 44 -3.26 -6.95 -5.49
N GLY A 45 -3.35 -8.26 -5.25
CA GLY A 45 -2.45 -9.26 -5.81
C GLY A 45 -2.97 -9.89 -7.10
N GLY A 46 -2.07 -10.43 -7.91
CA GLY A 46 -2.41 -11.12 -9.16
C GLY A 46 -2.81 -10.19 -10.31
N ILE A 47 -2.45 -8.90 -10.23
CA ILE A 47 -2.68 -7.95 -11.31
C ILE A 47 -1.56 -8.12 -12.35
N PRO A 48 -1.85 -8.38 -13.64
CA PRO A 48 -0.83 -8.40 -14.69
C PRO A 48 -0.13 -7.03 -14.79
N MET A 49 1.19 -7.02 -14.68
CA MET A 49 2.00 -5.79 -14.69
C MET A 49 3.35 -6.04 -15.37
N THR A 50 3.91 -4.98 -15.95
CA THR A 50 5.28 -4.97 -16.47
C THR A 50 6.03 -3.75 -15.93
N PHE A 51 7.34 -3.88 -15.77
CA PHE A 51 8.23 -2.77 -15.40
C PHE A 51 9.49 -2.82 -16.24
N ALA A 52 9.87 -1.69 -16.84
CA ALA A 52 10.99 -1.61 -17.79
C ALA A 52 10.88 -2.63 -18.96
N GLY A 53 9.65 -2.97 -19.37
CA GLY A 53 9.40 -3.97 -20.41
C GLY A 53 9.57 -5.44 -19.97
N SER A 54 9.92 -5.69 -18.71
CA SER A 54 10.01 -7.04 -18.14
C SER A 54 8.72 -7.45 -17.42
N GLY A 55 8.45 -8.76 -17.41
CA GLY A 55 7.41 -9.41 -16.59
C GLY A 55 7.92 -9.89 -15.23
N ASP A 56 9.14 -9.52 -14.84
CA ASP A 56 9.69 -9.83 -13.52
C ASP A 56 8.82 -9.21 -12.40
N PRO A 57 8.79 -9.82 -11.20
CA PRO A 57 8.00 -9.33 -10.09
C PRO A 57 8.27 -7.85 -9.78
N CYS A 58 7.22 -7.04 -9.86
CA CYS A 58 7.26 -5.62 -9.52
C CYS A 58 6.08 -5.26 -8.59
N CYS A 59 6.04 -4.02 -8.11
CA CYS A 59 4.88 -3.50 -7.39
C CYS A 59 4.66 -2.03 -7.71
N TYR A 60 3.40 -1.62 -7.65
CA TYR A 60 2.98 -0.23 -7.72
C TYR A 60 2.39 0.17 -6.37
N VAL A 61 2.81 1.33 -5.87
CA VAL A 61 2.30 1.88 -4.60
C VAL A 61 1.74 3.27 -4.87
N GLU A 62 0.46 3.46 -4.57
CA GLU A 62 -0.21 4.75 -4.59
C GLU A 62 -0.42 5.22 -3.15
N ILE A 63 -0.02 6.46 -2.87
CA ILE A 63 -0.32 7.12 -1.59
C ILE A 63 -1.18 8.35 -1.88
N LYS A 64 -2.40 8.35 -1.36
CA LYS A 64 -3.30 9.49 -1.40
C LYS A 64 -3.33 10.15 -0.03
N ILE A 65 -2.80 11.36 0.03
CA ILE A 65 -2.87 12.21 1.22
C ILE A 65 -3.95 13.24 0.95
N ASP A 66 -4.98 13.27 1.80
CA ASP A 66 -5.89 14.40 1.88
C ASP A 66 -5.18 15.51 2.67
N THR A 67 -5.00 16.66 2.02
CA THR A 67 -4.57 17.93 2.62
C THR A 67 -5.74 18.93 2.67
N PRO A 68 -5.78 19.85 3.66
CA PRO A 68 -4.65 20.28 4.51
C PRO A 68 -4.89 20.12 6.03
N THR A 69 -3.84 19.82 6.78
CA THR A 69 -3.78 20.15 8.22
C THR A 69 -2.59 21.08 8.43
N ALA A 70 -2.93 22.37 8.61
CA ALA A 70 -2.11 23.57 8.77
C ALA A 70 -1.30 24.03 7.55
#